data_AF-A0A7I0JXU7-F1
#
_entry.id   AF-A0A7I0JXU7-F1
#
_cell.length_a   1.000
_cell.length_b   1.000
_cell.length_c   1.000
_cell.angle_alpha   90.00
_cell.angle_beta   90.00
_cell.angle_gamma   90.00
#
_symmetry.space_group_name_H-M   'P 1'
#
loop_
_entity.id
_entity.type
_entity.pdbx_description
1 polymer ?
#
loop_
_entity_poly.entity_id
_entity_poly.type
_entity_poly.pdbx_seq_one_letter_code
_entity_poly.pdbx_strand_id
1 'polypeptide(L)' 'MNLTLGPITAAVSGLAMRSAAAFERRRTLRKVSRLSDRRLHDIGLERDWDGSILGNGRAI' A
#
# COMPACT_ATOMS: atom_id res chain seq x y z
N MET A 1 32.21 -15.39 -18.11
CA MET A 1 31.46 -14.12 -18.05
C MET A 1 30.12 -14.36 -17.34
N ASN A 2 30.11 -14.41 -16.00
CA ASN A 2 28.90 -14.71 -15.20
C ASN A 2 28.66 -13.66 -14.08
N LEU A 3 29.31 -12.49 -14.18
CA LEU A 3 29.37 -11.51 -13.08
C LEU A 3 28.18 -10.52 -13.05
N THR A 4 27.27 -10.58 -14.04
CA THR A 4 26.19 -9.59 -14.21
C THR A 4 24.79 -10.12 -13.88
N LEU A 5 24.56 -11.44 -13.94
CA LEU A 5 23.22 -12.01 -13.72
C LEU A 5 22.75 -11.92 -12.27
N GLY A 6 23.64 -12.10 -11.29
CA GLY A 6 23.29 -12.04 -9.86
C GLY A 6 22.76 -10.67 -9.43
N PRO A 7 23.52 -9.57 -9.66
CA PRO A 7 23.09 -8.22 -9.32
C PRO A 7 21.82 -7.78 -10.05
N ILE A 8 21.69 -8.13 -11.35
CA ILE A 8 20.49 -7.81 -12.14
C ILE A 8 19.26 -8.54 -11.58
N THR A 9 19.39 -9.83 -11.28
CA THR A 9 18.30 -10.63 -10.70
C THR A 9 17.87 -10.05 -9.36
N ALA A 10 18.82 -9.71 -8.47
CA ALA A 10 18.50 -9.12 -7.17
C ALA A 10 17.78 -7.76 -7.30
N ALA A 11 18.23 -6.90 -8.23
CA ALA A 11 17.59 -5.62 -8.50
C ALA A 11 16.16 -5.79 -9.03
N VAL A 12 15.94 -6.72 -9.96
CA VAL A 12 14.63 -7.04 -10.53
C VAL A 12 13.70 -7.63 -9.46
N SER A 13 14.17 -8.57 -8.64
CA SER A 13 13.40 -9.12 -7.53
C SER A 13 13.02 -8.05 -6.50
N GLY A 14 13.96 -7.18 -6.13
CA GLY A 14 13.69 -6.07 -5.22
C GLY A 14 12.72 -5.03 -5.79
N LEU A 15 12.75 -4.79 -7.11
CA LEU A 15 11.76 -3.95 -7.78
C LEU A 15 10.38 -4.63 -7.81
N ALA A 16 10.33 -5.92 -8.15
CA ALA A 16 9.08 -6.69 -8.19
C ALA A 16 8.39 -6.71 -6.82
N MET A 17 9.13 -6.92 -5.74
CA MET A 17 8.58 -6.89 -4.37
C MET A 17 7.98 -5.52 -4.03
N ARG A 18 8.71 -4.42 -4.31
CA ARG A 18 8.22 -3.06 -4.09
C ARG A 18 6.97 -2.75 -4.93
N SER A 19 6.94 -3.24 -6.16
CA SER A 19 5.81 -3.06 -7.08
C SER A 19 4.57 -3.80 -6.59
N ALA A 20 4.75 -5.06 -6.16
CA ALA A 20 3.68 -5.87 -5.58
C ALA A 20 3.13 -5.23 -4.29
N ALA A 21 4.01 -4.77 -3.40
CA ALA A 21 3.60 -4.08 -2.17
C ALA A 21 2.81 -2.80 -2.47
N ALA A 22 3.25 -1.99 -3.44
CA ALA A 22 2.53 -0.79 -3.85
C ALA A 22 1.16 -1.13 -4.47
N PHE A 23 1.08 -2.20 -5.25
CA PHE A 23 -0.16 -2.66 -5.86
C PHE A 23 -1.16 -3.15 -4.81
N GLU A 24 -0.72 -4.01 -3.88
CA GLU A 24 -1.57 -4.51 -2.80
C GLU A 24 -2.01 -3.40 -1.85
N ARG A 25 -1.14 -2.40 -1.58
CA ARG A 25 -1.54 -1.20 -0.84
C ARG A 25 -2.67 -0.46 -1.55
N ARG A 26 -2.53 -0.16 -2.84
CA ARG A 26 -3.57 0.53 -3.63
C ARG A 26 -4.88 -0.27 -3.67
N ARG A 27 -4.78 -1.59 -3.82
CA ARG A 27 -5.94 -2.48 -3.84
C ARG A 27 -6.67 -2.47 -2.50
N THR A 28 -5.93 -2.50 -1.40
CA THR A 28 -6.48 -2.44 -0.04
C THR A 28 -7.13 -1.10 0.22
N LEU A 29 -6.46 0.01 -0.10
CA LEU A 29 -7.02 1.35 0.04
C LEU A 29 -8.31 1.53 -0.77
N ARG A 30 -8.41 0.99 -1.98
CA ARG A 30 -9.67 1.00 -2.77
C ARG A 30 -10.81 0.21 -2.14
N LYS A 31 -10.50 -0.84 -1.36
CA LYS A 31 -11.52 -1.60 -0.63
C LYS A 31 -11.95 -0.85 0.63
N VAL A 32 -10.98 -0.34 1.38
CA VAL A 32 -11.19 0.45 2.60
C VAL A 32 -11.95 1.74 2.28
N SER A 33 -11.65 2.39 1.15
CA SER A 33 -12.35 3.60 0.71
C SER A 33 -13.84 3.38 0.42
N ARG A 34 -14.30 2.14 0.24
CA ARG A 34 -15.72 1.79 0.07
C ARG A 34 -16.44 1.53 1.39
N LEU A 35 -15.72 1.45 2.51
CA LEU A 35 -16.32 1.30 3.83
C LEU A 35 -16.96 2.62 4.27
N SER A 36 -18.07 2.50 5.00
CA SER A 36 -18.68 3.64 5.67
C SER A 36 -17.78 4.14 6.81
N ASP A 37 -17.94 5.40 7.19
CA ASP A 37 -17.10 6.02 8.21
C ASP A 37 -17.22 5.31 9.56
N ARG A 38 -18.40 4.79 9.90
CA ARG A 38 -18.60 3.93 11.08
C ARG A 38 -17.71 2.68 11.03
N ARG A 39 -17.68 1.99 9.89
CA ARG A 39 -16.85 0.80 9.71
C ARG A 39 -15.36 1.10 9.68
N LEU A 40 -14.97 2.27 9.18
CA LEU A 40 -13.59 2.75 9.28
C LEU A 40 -13.21 2.97 10.74
N HIS A 41 -14.07 3.65 11.51
CA HIS A 41 -13.84 3.91 12.91
C HIS A 41 -13.74 2.61 13.73
N ASP A 42 -14.57 1.61 13.45
CA ASP A 42 -14.54 0.30 14.09
C ASP A 42 -13.19 -0.44 13.89
N ILE A 43 -12.44 -0.14 12.83
CA ILE A 43 -11.10 -0.69 12.55
C ILE A 43 -9.97 0.27 12.89
N GLY A 44 -10.27 1.37 13.61
CA GLY A 44 -9.28 2.38 14.02
C GLY A 44 -8.79 3.28 12.89
N LEU A 45 -9.58 3.38 11.80
CA LEU A 45 -9.31 4.27 10.68
C LEU A 45 -10.32 5.43 10.68
N GLU A 46 -9.89 6.54 10.12
CA GLU A 46 -10.71 7.74 9.95
C GLU A 46 -10.66 8.18 8.49
N ARG A 47 -11.64 8.97 8.07
CA ARG A 47 -11.65 9.59 6.76
C ARG A 47 -11.54 11.09 6.94
N ASP A 48 -10.54 11.68 6.28
CA ASP A 48 -10.37 13.12 6.26
C ASP A 48 -11.40 13.79 5.35
N TRP A 49 -11.50 15.12 5.43
CA TRP A 49 -12.45 15.93 4.65
C TRP A 49 -12.26 15.79 3.12
N ASP A 50 -11.03 15.51 2.68
CA ASP A 50 -10.68 15.29 1.27
C ASP A 50 -10.97 13.84 0.79
N GLY A 51 -11.45 12.99 1.70
CA GLY A 51 -11.74 11.58 1.44
C GLY A 51 -10.55 10.63 1.65
N SER A 52 -9.38 11.15 2.02
CA SER A 52 -8.19 10.37 2.38
C SER A 52 -8.45 9.53 3.62
N ILE A 53 -7.88 8.33 3.67
CA ILE A 53 -7.96 7.48 4.86
C ILE A 53 -6.80 7.83 5.79
N LEU A 54 -7.12 8.09 7.05
CA LEU A 54 -6.19 8.36 8.12
C LEU A 54 -6.13 7.17 9.07
N GLY A 55 -4.94 6.86 9.58
CA GLY A 55 -4.71 5.91 10.65
C GLY A 55 -3.93 6.63 11.75
N ASN A 56 -4.50 6.69 12.95
CA ASN A 56 -3.93 7.46 14.07
C ASN A 56 -3.62 8.94 13.68
N GLY A 57 -4.51 9.58 12.92
CA GLY A 57 -4.34 10.98 12.47
C GLY A 57 -3.30 11.20 11.37
N ARG A 58 -2.80 10.14 10.70
CA ARG A 58 -1.86 10.25 9.57
C ARG A 58 -2.41 9.57 8.33
N ALA A 59 -2.23 10.19 7.16
CA ALA A 59 -2.60 9.60 5.89
C ALA A 59 -1.84 8.29 5.63
N ILE A 60 -2.56 7.27 5.15
CA ILE A 60 -2.05 5.89 4.96
C ILE A 60 -1.97 5.47 3.51
#